data_AF-R7HWR1-F1
#
_entry.id   AF-R7HWR1-F1
#
_cell.length_a   1.000
_cell.length_b   1.000
_cell.length_c   1.000
_cell.angle_alpha   90.00
_cell.angle_beta   90.00
_cell.angle_gamma   90.00
#
_symmetry.space_group_name_H-M   'P 1'
#
loop_
_entity.id
_entity.type
_entity.pdbx_description
1 polymer ?
#
loop_
_entity_poly.entity_id
_entity_poly.type
_entity_poly.pdbx_seq_one_letter_code
_entity_poly.pdbx_strand_id
1 'polypeptide(L)'
;MIHHYKRKSGFTLAEVLITLGIIGVVAALTIPTVLSKYREKVYLTQLKKMVSMVEKALERINVETGSICDTYTSCYNKDVYSKASCFNNILFEYGDIDKNSVTTKYVHPAQSPLYFKDGSSLNMNTVNATATYTVFTFDVNGTKKPNKGGIDQFVVHYYPCSLSYVKRTYKNLVYDLVPMNQNQRNNTIKSCSNNDAQACIKLILDNNFEKPSDYPLKF
;
A
#
# COMPACT_ATOMS: atom_id res chain seq x y z
N MET A 1 -33.28 -27.31 -65.23
CA MET A 1 -33.05 -26.89 -63.83
C MET A 1 -31.93 -25.87 -63.81
N ILE A 2 -32.21 -24.63 -63.40
CA ILE A 2 -31.21 -23.55 -63.32
C ILE A 2 -30.63 -23.57 -61.91
N HIS A 3 -29.38 -24.00 -61.74
CA HIS A 3 -28.70 -23.96 -60.45
C HIS A 3 -28.25 -22.52 -60.15
N HIS A 4 -28.91 -21.85 -59.21
CA HIS A 4 -28.40 -20.61 -58.61
C HIS A 4 -27.22 -20.93 -57.69
N TYR A 5 -26.00 -20.67 -58.17
CA TYR A 5 -24.80 -20.76 -57.34
C TYR A 5 -24.75 -19.56 -56.37
N LYS A 6 -25.17 -19.76 -55.12
CA LYS A 6 -24.98 -18.78 -54.05
C LYS A 6 -23.49 -18.67 -53.75
N ARG A 7 -22.83 -17.61 -54.24
CA ARG A 7 -21.45 -17.27 -53.84
C ARG A 7 -21.42 -17.04 -52.33
N LYS A 8 -20.77 -17.95 -51.58
CA LYS A 8 -20.42 -17.70 -50.18
C LYS A 8 -19.19 -16.79 -50.18
N SER A 9 -19.37 -15.52 -49.80
CA SER A 9 -18.26 -14.62 -49.51
C SER A 9 -17.63 -15.02 -48.19
N GLY A 10 -16.33 -15.31 -48.19
CA GLY A 10 -15.55 -15.58 -46.99
C GLY A 10 -14.16 -15.00 -47.13
N PHE A 11 -13.52 -14.71 -46.00
CA PHE A 11 -12.13 -14.24 -45.98
C PHE A 11 -11.21 -15.36 -46.46
N THR A 12 -10.23 -15.00 -47.27
CA THR A 12 -9.13 -15.89 -47.64
C THR A 12 -8.23 -16.14 -46.43
N LEU A 13 -7.52 -17.28 -46.44
CA LEU A 13 -6.54 -17.58 -45.40
C LEU A 13 -5.48 -16.47 -45.27
N ALA A 14 -5.04 -15.90 -46.39
CA ALA A 14 -4.06 -14.82 -46.42
C ALA A 14 -4.59 -13.54 -45.74
N GLU A 15 -5.84 -13.14 -46.00
CA GLU A 15 -6.46 -11.99 -45.34
C GLU A 15 -6.56 -12.18 -43.82
N VAL A 16 -6.93 -13.37 -43.36
CA VAL A 16 -6.99 -13.68 -41.93
C VAL A 16 -5.60 -13.66 -41.30
N LEU A 17 -4.58 -14.20 -41.96
CA LEU A 17 -3.21 -14.21 -41.42
C LEU A 17 -2.59 -12.82 -41.32
N ILE A 18 -2.79 -11.96 -42.34
CA ILE A 18 -2.29 -10.59 -42.32
C ILE A 18 -2.98 -9.79 -41.23
N THR A 19 -4.30 -9.92 -41.08
CA THR A 19 -5.06 -9.20 -40.05
C THR A 19 -4.66 -9.63 -38.63
N LEU A 20 -4.51 -10.94 -38.37
CA LEU A 20 -4.01 -11.44 -37.09
C LEU A 20 -2.56 -11.00 -36.83
N GLY A 21 -1.72 -10.95 -37.86
CA GLY A 21 -0.35 -10.43 -37.76
C GLY A 21 -0.31 -8.96 -37.33
N ILE A 22 -1.12 -8.10 -37.97
CA ILE A 22 -1.22 -6.68 -37.62
C ILE A 22 -1.74 -6.50 -36.20
N ILE A 23 -2.82 -7.18 -35.82
CA ILE A 23 -3.38 -7.11 -34.47
C ILE A 23 -2.35 -7.60 -33.43
N GLY A 24 -1.59 -8.65 -33.74
CA GLY A 24 -0.54 -9.16 -32.87
C GLY A 24 0.56 -8.15 -32.60
N VAL A 25 1.05 -7.43 -33.63
CA VAL A 25 2.07 -6.39 -33.48
C VAL A 25 1.54 -5.21 -32.65
N VAL A 26 0.33 -4.73 -32.95
CA VAL A 26 -0.27 -3.62 -32.22
C VAL A 26 -0.51 -4.00 -30.75
N ALA A 27 -1.01 -5.21 -30.50
CA ALA A 27 -1.23 -5.73 -29.15
C ALA A 27 0.08 -5.82 -28.34
N ALA A 28 1.16 -6.30 -28.95
CA ALA A 28 2.47 -6.41 -28.28
C ALA A 28 3.02 -5.05 -27.83
N LEU A 29 2.76 -3.97 -28.57
CA LEU A 29 3.20 -2.62 -28.22
C LEU A 29 2.28 -1.91 -27.20
N THR A 30 1.00 -2.24 -27.20
CA THR A 30 -0.02 -1.50 -26.43
C THR A 30 -0.36 -2.16 -25.09
N ILE A 31 -0.48 -3.49 -25.05
CA ILE A 31 -0.92 -4.24 -23.86
C ILE A 31 -0.02 -3.96 -22.64
N PRO A 32 1.32 -3.96 -22.73
CA PRO A 32 2.17 -3.71 -21.56
C PRO A 32 1.93 -2.31 -20.95
N THR A 33 1.78 -1.29 -21.79
CA THR A 33 1.58 0.10 -21.36
C THR A 33 0.22 0.28 -20.69
N VAL A 34 -0.84 -0.28 -21.28
CA VAL A 34 -2.19 -0.25 -20.70
C VAL A 34 -2.23 -0.98 -19.37
N LEU A 35 -1.59 -2.15 -19.28
CA LEU A 35 -1.54 -2.93 -18.06
C LEU A 35 -0.78 -2.21 -16.93
N SER A 36 0.35 -1.56 -17.25
CA SER A 36 1.10 -0.75 -16.28
C SER A 36 0.26 0.40 -15.74
N LYS A 37 -0.45 1.13 -16.60
CA LYS A 37 -1.35 2.23 -16.19
C LYS A 37 -2.55 1.75 -15.38
N TYR A 38 -3.11 0.61 -15.74
CA TYR A 38 -4.18 -0.02 -14.96
C TYR A 38 -3.69 -0.41 -13.56
N ARG A 39 -2.52 -1.08 -13.45
CA ARG A 39 -1.90 -1.46 -12.18
C ARG A 39 -1.62 -0.24 -11.30
N GLU A 40 -1.02 0.81 -11.87
CA GLU A 40 -0.78 2.10 -11.19
C GLU A 40 -2.06 2.59 -10.52
N LYS A 41 -3.17 2.67 -11.26
CA LYS A 41 -4.45 3.15 -10.74
C LYS A 41 -5.01 2.25 -9.63
N VAL A 42 -4.98 0.93 -9.84
CA VAL A 42 -5.49 -0.04 -8.86
C VAL A 42 -4.66 0.01 -7.57
N TYR A 43 -3.34 0.00 -7.67
CA TYR A 43 -2.43 -0.04 -6.53
C TYR A 43 -2.51 1.24 -5.70
N LEU A 44 -2.53 2.42 -6.33
CA LEU A 44 -2.67 3.69 -5.61
C LEU A 44 -4.04 3.85 -4.94
N THR A 45 -5.12 3.39 -5.62
CA THR A 45 -6.46 3.40 -5.03
C THR A 45 -6.54 2.50 -3.80
N GLN A 46 -5.96 1.30 -3.89
CA GLN A 46 -5.91 0.34 -2.80
C GLN A 46 -5.04 0.86 -1.64
N LEU A 47 -3.88 1.45 -1.94
CA LEU A 47 -3.01 2.10 -0.95
C LEU A 47 -3.76 3.19 -0.20
N LYS A 48 -4.45 4.09 -0.91
CA LYS A 48 -5.26 5.16 -0.31
C LYS A 48 -6.31 4.59 0.65
N LYS A 49 -7.04 3.56 0.22
CA LYS A 49 -8.02 2.86 1.07
C LYS A 49 -7.39 2.32 2.35
N MET A 50 -6.25 1.63 2.24
CA MET A 50 -5.59 1.03 3.40
C MET A 50 -5.01 2.07 4.36
N VAL A 51 -4.36 3.12 3.84
CA VAL A 51 -3.83 4.22 4.66
C VAL A 51 -4.97 4.93 5.39
N SER A 52 -6.07 5.25 4.68
CA SER A 52 -7.25 5.86 5.32
C SER A 52 -7.92 4.96 6.35
N MET A 53 -7.89 3.63 6.18
CA MET A 53 -8.39 2.68 7.18
C MET A 53 -7.56 2.79 8.47
N VAL A 54 -6.23 2.76 8.35
CA VAL A 54 -5.34 2.87 9.52
C VAL A 54 -5.46 4.25 10.16
N GLU A 55 -5.52 5.34 9.39
CA GLU A 55 -5.70 6.69 9.94
C GLU A 55 -6.98 6.83 10.77
N LYS A 56 -8.11 6.33 10.26
CA LYS A 56 -9.39 6.34 11.00
C LYS A 56 -9.30 5.51 12.28
N ALA A 57 -8.61 4.38 12.25
CA ALA A 57 -8.39 3.55 13.42
C ALA A 57 -7.58 4.30 14.50
N LEU A 58 -6.48 4.95 14.10
CA LEU A 58 -5.64 5.75 15.00
C LEU A 58 -6.40 6.95 15.57
N GLU A 59 -7.22 7.61 14.76
CA GLU A 59 -8.07 8.72 15.20
C GLU A 59 -9.10 8.26 16.24
N ARG A 60 -9.78 7.14 15.99
CA ARG A 60 -10.74 6.56 16.95
C ARG A 60 -10.07 6.18 18.27
N ILE A 61 -8.90 5.54 18.23
CA ILE A 61 -8.12 5.27 19.45
C ILE A 61 -7.90 6.57 20.21
N ASN A 62 -7.41 7.61 19.54
CA ASN A 62 -7.13 8.89 20.20
C ASN A 62 -8.37 9.54 20.82
N VAL A 63 -9.53 9.47 20.15
CA VAL A 63 -10.79 10.03 20.65
C VAL A 63 -11.33 9.22 21.82
N GLU A 64 -11.35 7.89 21.74
CA GLU A 64 -11.98 7.02 22.73
C GLU A 64 -11.10 6.82 23.98
N THR A 65 -9.78 6.77 23.83
CA THR A 65 -8.87 6.65 24.99
C THR A 65 -8.40 8.01 25.52
N GLY A 66 -8.71 9.10 24.82
CA GLY A 66 -8.27 10.46 25.12
C GLY A 66 -6.82 10.76 24.73
N SER A 67 -5.99 9.74 24.49
CA SER A 67 -4.59 9.90 24.09
C SER A 67 -4.04 8.61 23.50
N ILE A 68 -3.82 8.60 22.18
CA ILE A 68 -3.14 7.47 21.54
C ILE A 68 -1.73 7.28 22.09
N CYS A 69 -1.07 8.36 22.50
CA CYS A 69 0.27 8.29 23.07
C CYS A 69 0.27 7.58 24.43
N ASP A 70 -0.72 7.83 25.29
CA ASP A 70 -0.83 7.16 26.59
C ASP A 70 -1.22 5.69 26.40
N THR A 71 -2.13 5.42 25.46
CA THR A 71 -2.51 4.08 25.05
C THR A 71 -1.30 3.28 24.58
N TYR A 72 -0.48 3.87 23.72
CA TYR A 72 0.74 3.26 23.22
C TYR A 72 1.79 3.07 24.32
N THR A 73 1.95 4.04 25.22
CA THR A 73 2.83 3.95 26.38
C THR A 73 2.39 2.82 27.33
N SER A 74 1.08 2.58 27.49
CA SER A 74 0.57 1.47 28.30
C SER A 74 0.99 0.10 27.75
N CYS A 75 1.02 -0.05 26.41
CA CYS A 75 1.56 -1.23 25.75
C CYS A 75 3.07 -1.37 25.92
N TYR A 76 3.80 -0.24 26.01
CA TYR A 76 5.24 -0.23 26.18
C TYR A 76 5.72 -0.81 27.52
N ASN A 77 4.92 -0.70 28.58
CA ASN A 77 5.29 -1.22 29.90
C ASN A 77 5.16 -2.75 30.02
N LYS A 78 4.73 -3.44 28.96
CA LYS A 78 4.62 -4.90 28.92
C LYS A 78 5.95 -5.58 28.57
N ASP A 79 6.05 -6.89 28.75
CA ASP A 79 7.20 -7.65 28.26
C ASP A 79 7.30 -7.58 26.72
N VAL A 80 8.51 -7.82 26.18
CA VAL A 80 8.82 -7.66 24.75
C VAL A 80 7.83 -8.39 23.84
N TYR A 81 7.33 -9.56 24.23
CA TYR A 81 6.39 -10.34 23.42
C TYR A 81 4.99 -9.70 23.42
N SER A 82 4.57 -9.17 24.55
CA SER A 82 3.24 -8.56 24.72
C SER A 82 3.12 -7.13 24.17
N LYS A 83 4.22 -6.39 23.97
CA LYS A 83 4.17 -4.99 23.48
C LYS A 83 3.51 -4.86 22.10
N ALA A 84 4.02 -5.62 21.12
CA ALA A 84 3.53 -5.56 19.74
C ALA A 84 2.08 -6.07 19.64
N SER A 85 1.76 -7.15 20.36
CA SER A 85 0.38 -7.66 20.40
C SER A 85 -0.59 -6.66 20.99
N CYS A 86 -0.18 -5.91 22.01
CA CYS A 86 -1.05 -4.97 22.70
C CYS A 86 -1.55 -3.86 21.75
N PHE A 87 -0.64 -3.18 21.04
CA PHE A 87 -1.06 -2.11 20.15
C PHE A 87 -1.80 -2.62 18.92
N ASN A 88 -1.41 -3.79 18.39
CA ASN A 88 -2.14 -4.43 17.30
C ASN A 88 -3.58 -4.74 17.69
N ASN A 89 -3.80 -5.34 18.86
CA ASN A 89 -5.15 -5.68 19.36
C ASN A 89 -6.03 -4.44 19.49
N ILE A 90 -5.46 -3.34 20.00
CA ILE A 90 -6.14 -2.05 20.10
C ILE A 90 -6.53 -1.55 18.69
N LEU A 91 -5.62 -1.60 17.72
CA LEU A 91 -5.95 -1.19 16.36
C LEU A 91 -7.11 -1.99 15.75
N PHE A 92 -7.22 -3.29 16.04
CA PHE A 92 -8.35 -4.10 15.58
C PHE A 92 -9.67 -3.75 16.24
N GLU A 93 -9.65 -3.45 17.52
CA GLU A 93 -10.83 -3.08 18.29
C GLU A 93 -11.42 -1.78 17.76
N TYR A 94 -10.59 -0.74 17.59
CA TYR A 94 -11.05 0.58 17.20
C TYR A 94 -11.10 0.79 15.68
N GLY A 95 -10.32 0.03 14.90
CA GLY A 95 -10.22 0.19 13.46
C GLY A 95 -11.40 -0.34 12.65
N ASP A 96 -12.39 -0.99 13.30
CA ASP A 96 -13.51 -1.67 12.61
C ASP A 96 -13.01 -2.57 11.46
N ILE A 97 -11.85 -3.18 11.70
CA ILE A 97 -11.25 -4.14 10.78
C ILE A 97 -12.00 -5.44 11.01
N ASP A 98 -12.83 -5.85 10.04
CA ASP A 98 -13.59 -7.10 10.10
C ASP A 98 -12.63 -8.24 10.44
N LYS A 99 -12.73 -8.79 11.65
CA LYS A 99 -11.88 -9.88 12.13
C LYS A 99 -12.04 -11.14 11.26
N ASN A 100 -13.16 -11.28 10.55
CA ASN A 100 -13.41 -12.34 9.56
C ASN A 100 -12.89 -12.00 8.17
N SER A 101 -12.47 -10.75 7.92
CA SER A 101 -11.76 -10.35 6.70
C SER A 101 -10.27 -10.64 6.75
N VAL A 102 -9.77 -11.02 7.93
CA VAL A 102 -8.36 -11.26 8.23
C VAL A 102 -8.12 -12.76 8.41
N THR A 103 -7.22 -13.34 7.63
CA THR A 103 -6.98 -14.79 7.62
C THR A 103 -6.05 -15.29 8.73
N THR A 104 -5.44 -14.39 9.52
CA THR A 104 -4.40 -14.72 10.49
C THR A 104 -4.87 -14.41 11.92
N LYS A 105 -5.03 -15.48 12.73
CA LYS A 105 -5.23 -15.37 14.18
C LYS A 105 -3.91 -14.96 14.84
N TYR A 106 -3.80 -13.69 15.20
CA TYR A 106 -2.93 -13.04 16.18
C TYR A 106 -1.63 -13.71 16.71
N VAL A 107 -0.61 -12.85 16.80
CA VAL A 107 0.55 -12.75 17.75
C VAL A 107 1.88 -13.44 17.41
N HIS A 108 2.83 -12.64 16.91
CA HIS A 108 4.21 -12.45 17.42
C HIS A 108 4.91 -11.38 16.55
N PRO A 109 5.96 -10.68 17.03
CA PRO A 109 6.66 -9.61 16.30
C PRO A 109 7.50 -10.11 15.10
N ALA A 110 7.08 -11.20 14.45
CA ALA A 110 7.82 -11.79 13.34
C ALA A 110 7.00 -12.47 12.22
N GLN A 111 5.69 -12.79 12.34
CA GLN A 111 5.22 -13.94 11.54
C GLN A 111 3.91 -13.94 10.74
N SER A 112 3.09 -12.89 10.65
CA SER A 112 2.02 -12.91 9.63
C SER A 112 1.43 -11.54 9.33
N PRO A 113 1.45 -11.08 8.07
CA PRO A 113 0.64 -9.93 7.67
C PRO A 113 -0.86 -10.27 7.78
N LEU A 114 -1.67 -9.24 7.94
CA LEU A 114 -3.13 -9.31 7.92
C LEU A 114 -3.56 -9.32 6.47
N TYR A 115 -4.08 -10.43 5.97
CA TYR A 115 -4.60 -10.49 4.60
C TYR A 115 -6.07 -10.12 4.58
N PHE A 116 -6.43 -9.17 3.72
CA PHE A 116 -7.81 -8.73 3.52
C PHE A 116 -8.49 -9.51 2.37
N LYS A 117 -9.83 -9.54 2.38
CA LYS A 117 -10.65 -10.19 1.32
C LYS A 117 -10.40 -9.63 -0.08
N ASP A 118 -9.96 -8.39 -0.21
CA ASP A 118 -9.60 -7.77 -1.50
C ASP A 118 -8.21 -8.18 -2.01
N GLY A 119 -7.48 -9.00 -1.25
CA GLY A 119 -6.17 -9.54 -1.59
C GLY A 119 -4.99 -8.67 -1.20
N SER A 120 -5.23 -7.48 -0.61
CA SER A 120 -4.16 -6.69 0.02
C SER A 120 -3.74 -7.28 1.36
N SER A 121 -2.60 -6.83 1.90
CA SER A 121 -2.18 -7.19 3.25
C SER A 121 -1.53 -6.05 4.02
N LEU A 122 -1.73 -6.03 5.34
CA LEU A 122 -1.13 -5.05 6.25
C LEU A 122 -0.24 -5.78 7.26
N ASN A 123 1.05 -5.42 7.32
CA ASN A 123 1.94 -5.88 8.38
C ASN A 123 2.19 -4.74 9.38
N MET A 124 2.34 -5.08 10.66
CA MET A 124 2.58 -4.14 11.75
C MET A 124 3.70 -4.67 12.66
N ASN A 125 4.82 -3.95 12.73
CA ASN A 125 5.95 -4.28 13.61
C ASN A 125 6.28 -3.13 14.55
N THR A 126 6.20 -3.35 15.86
CA THR A 126 6.63 -2.38 16.86
C THR A 126 8.14 -2.51 17.11
N VAL A 127 8.90 -1.42 16.92
CA VAL A 127 10.37 -1.40 17.05
C VAL A 127 10.79 -0.77 18.38
N ASN A 128 11.83 -1.34 19.01
CA ASN A 128 12.15 -1.14 20.44
C ASN A 128 13.47 -0.39 20.71
N ALA A 129 14.15 0.18 19.69
CA ALA A 129 15.58 0.49 19.82
C ALA A 129 15.91 1.78 20.60
N THR A 130 15.04 2.79 20.67
CA THR A 130 15.28 4.05 21.44
C THR A 130 14.16 5.09 21.24
N ALA A 131 13.38 4.95 20.16
CA ALA A 131 12.12 5.66 19.94
C ALA A 131 11.06 4.59 19.66
N THR A 132 9.98 4.54 20.44
CA THR A 132 8.96 3.50 20.31
C THR A 132 8.04 3.87 19.13
N TYR A 133 8.18 3.20 17.98
CA TYR A 133 7.36 3.43 16.79
C TYR A 133 6.82 2.13 16.21
N THR A 134 5.72 2.23 15.46
CA THR A 134 5.13 1.10 14.75
C THR A 134 5.41 1.26 13.26
N VAL A 135 5.93 0.21 12.64
CA VAL A 135 6.13 0.11 11.20
C VAL A 135 4.87 -0.51 10.61
N PHE A 136 4.12 0.28 9.84
CA PHE A 136 3.05 -0.21 8.99
C PHE A 136 3.61 -0.53 7.61
N THR A 137 3.49 -1.78 7.17
CA THR A 137 3.78 -2.17 5.79
C THR A 137 2.47 -2.46 5.09
N PHE A 138 2.13 -1.60 4.14
CA PHE A 138 0.98 -1.74 3.26
C PHE A 138 1.42 -2.51 2.01
N ASP A 139 0.84 -3.68 1.78
CA ASP A 139 0.99 -4.43 0.56
C ASP A 139 -0.35 -4.44 -0.19
N VAL A 140 -0.42 -3.77 -1.33
CA VAL A 140 -1.69 -3.53 -2.03
C VAL A 140 -2.18 -4.73 -2.84
N ASN A 141 -1.35 -5.76 -3.04
CA ASN A 141 -1.70 -6.95 -3.81
C ASN A 141 -1.36 -8.28 -3.09
N GLY A 142 -0.88 -8.21 -1.85
CA GLY A 142 -0.72 -9.31 -0.92
C GLY A 142 0.52 -10.13 -1.20
N THR A 143 0.35 -11.35 -1.69
CA THR A 143 1.48 -12.23 -2.04
C THR A 143 1.77 -12.24 -3.54
N LYS A 144 0.94 -11.55 -4.33
CA LYS A 144 1.04 -11.52 -5.79
C LYS A 144 2.26 -10.68 -6.19
N LYS A 145 3.02 -11.17 -7.17
CA LYS A 145 4.14 -10.43 -7.77
C LYS A 145 3.68 -9.02 -8.23
N PRO A 146 4.56 -8.00 -8.18
CA PRO A 146 6.01 -8.09 -7.98
C PRO A 146 6.55 -8.24 -6.54
N ASN A 147 5.81 -7.88 -5.49
CA ASN A 147 6.27 -7.77 -4.09
C ASN A 147 7.55 -6.91 -3.98
N LYS A 148 7.44 -5.66 -4.44
CA LYS A 148 8.54 -4.71 -4.58
C LYS A 148 8.19 -3.39 -3.89
N GLY A 149 9.10 -2.95 -3.02
CA GLY A 149 9.02 -1.64 -2.38
C GLY A 149 8.84 -0.51 -3.38
N GLY A 150 7.83 0.33 -3.14
CA GLY A 150 7.46 1.44 -4.01
C GLY A 150 6.62 1.08 -5.24
N ILE A 151 6.27 -0.18 -5.46
CA ILE A 151 5.32 -0.58 -6.51
C ILE A 151 4.03 -1.07 -5.87
N ASP A 152 4.10 -2.14 -5.11
CA ASP A 152 2.97 -2.73 -4.39
C ASP A 152 3.17 -2.75 -2.87
N GLN A 153 4.41 -2.59 -2.40
CA GLN A 153 4.72 -2.49 -0.97
C GLN A 153 5.14 -1.07 -0.57
N PHE A 154 4.52 -0.56 0.49
CA PHE A 154 4.72 0.78 1.01
C PHE A 154 4.86 0.75 2.53
N VAL A 155 5.72 1.60 3.11
CA VAL A 155 6.03 1.55 4.54
C VAL A 155 5.85 2.91 5.20
N VAL A 156 5.19 2.94 6.36
CA VAL A 156 5.08 4.12 7.21
C VAL A 156 5.62 3.80 8.60
N HIS A 157 6.59 4.59 9.06
CA HIS A 157 7.03 4.57 10.45
C HIS A 157 6.17 5.55 11.24
N TYR A 158 5.32 5.03 12.10
CA TYR A 158 4.38 5.80 12.90
C TYR A 158 4.90 6.03 14.31
N TYR A 159 5.10 7.30 14.66
CA TYR A 159 5.52 7.76 15.98
C TYR A 159 4.32 8.37 16.71
N PRO A 160 3.62 7.61 17.58
CA PRO A 160 2.42 8.11 18.27
C PRO A 160 2.73 9.21 19.29
N CYS A 161 4.00 9.37 19.67
CA CYS A 161 4.46 10.32 20.67
C CYS A 161 5.67 11.11 20.14
N SER A 162 5.74 12.41 20.45
CA SER A 162 7.00 13.16 20.34
C SER A 162 7.86 12.91 21.59
N LEU A 163 9.18 12.74 21.43
CA LEU A 163 10.11 12.50 22.55
C LEU A 163 10.32 13.74 23.45
N SER A 164 9.67 14.86 23.17
CA SER A 164 9.79 16.08 23.97
C SER A 164 8.86 16.04 25.17
N TYR A 165 9.44 16.17 26.37
CA TYR A 165 8.84 16.14 27.71
C TYR A 165 7.61 17.05 27.95
N VAL A 166 7.18 17.86 26.98
CA VAL A 166 6.28 18.98 27.24
C VAL A 166 4.89 18.83 26.61
N LYS A 167 4.67 18.11 25.49
CA LYS A 167 3.30 17.87 24.96
C LYS A 167 3.17 16.57 24.15
N ARG A 168 2.27 15.68 24.60
CA ARG A 168 1.81 14.48 23.90
C ARG A 168 0.65 14.85 22.95
N THR A 169 0.96 15.54 21.85
CA THR A 169 -0.07 15.88 20.85
C THR A 169 -0.29 14.69 19.91
N TYR A 170 -1.55 14.40 19.55
CA TYR A 170 -1.90 13.42 18.52
C TYR A 170 -1.16 13.70 17.22
N LYS A 171 -0.44 12.70 16.71
CA LYS A 171 0.11 12.69 15.36
C LYS A 171 -0.71 11.72 14.50
N ASN A 172 -1.21 12.20 13.36
CA ASN A 172 -1.80 11.31 12.36
C ASN A 172 -0.70 10.47 11.67
N LEU A 173 -1.11 9.47 10.90
CA LEU A 173 -0.20 8.47 10.32
C LEU A 173 0.89 9.09 9.44
N VAL A 174 0.56 10.15 8.71
CA VAL A 174 1.43 10.78 7.70
C VAL A 174 2.12 12.06 8.18
N TYR A 175 1.93 12.44 9.45
CA TYR A 175 2.37 13.72 10.01
C TYR A 175 3.87 14.00 9.79
N ASP A 176 4.72 12.99 10.03
CA ASP A 176 6.17 13.12 9.90
C ASP A 176 6.68 12.90 8.46
N LEU A 177 5.78 12.59 7.52
CA LEU A 177 6.11 12.29 6.12
C LEU A 177 5.89 13.50 5.20
N VAL A 178 4.87 14.32 5.43
CA VAL A 178 4.49 15.41 4.51
C VAL A 178 4.09 16.67 5.27
N PRO A 179 4.29 17.88 4.70
CA PRO A 179 4.89 18.18 3.40
C PRO A 179 6.43 18.10 3.40
N MET A 180 7.03 17.96 2.22
CA MET A 180 8.49 17.98 2.04
C MET A 180 9.01 19.26 1.39
N ASN A 181 10.22 19.68 1.75
CA ASN A 181 10.96 20.69 0.99
C ASN A 181 11.71 20.07 -0.21
N GLN A 182 12.25 20.92 -1.10
CA GLN A 182 12.91 20.48 -2.33
C GLN A 182 14.11 19.55 -2.10
N ASN A 183 14.93 19.82 -1.09
CA ASN A 183 16.11 19.00 -0.79
C ASN A 183 15.68 17.61 -0.27
N GLN A 184 14.66 17.57 0.58
CA GLN A 184 14.05 16.32 1.05
C GLN A 184 13.45 15.53 -0.11
N ARG A 185 12.73 16.19 -1.04
CA ARG A 185 12.16 15.55 -2.23
C ARG A 185 13.25 14.90 -3.08
N ASN A 186 14.32 15.63 -3.39
CA ASN A 186 15.43 15.11 -4.21
C ASN A 186 16.08 13.86 -3.59
N ASN A 187 16.29 13.85 -2.27
CA ASN A 187 16.82 12.69 -1.55
C ASN A 187 15.82 11.52 -1.49
N THR A 188 14.53 11.85 -1.37
CA THR A 188 13.43 10.87 -1.35
C THR A 188 13.30 10.17 -2.71
N ILE A 189 13.41 10.91 -3.83
CA ILE A 189 13.45 10.33 -5.18
C ILE A 189 14.62 9.35 -5.31
N LYS A 190 15.83 9.74 -4.90
CA LYS A 190 17.01 8.85 -4.94
C LYS A 190 16.79 7.57 -4.13
N SER A 191 16.19 7.67 -2.95
CA SER A 191 15.91 6.52 -2.09
C SER A 191 14.84 5.62 -2.70
N CYS A 192 13.76 6.21 -3.23
CA CYS A 192 12.69 5.48 -3.91
C CYS A 192 13.18 4.75 -5.16
N SER A 193 14.14 5.30 -5.91
CA SER A 193 14.80 4.61 -7.04
C SER A 193 15.45 3.27 -6.64
N ASN A 194 15.86 3.14 -5.36
CA ASN A 194 16.41 1.92 -4.79
C ASN A 194 15.33 1.02 -4.15
N ASN A 195 14.05 1.25 -4.46
CA ASN A 195 12.89 0.52 -3.96
C ASN A 195 12.65 0.70 -2.45
N ASP A 196 13.10 1.82 -1.88
CA ASP A 196 12.78 2.17 -0.49
C ASP A 196 11.28 2.50 -0.37
N ALA A 197 10.54 1.59 0.27
CA ALA A 197 9.09 1.64 0.37
C ALA A 197 8.58 2.87 1.15
N GLN A 198 9.37 3.38 2.11
CA GLN A 198 9.01 4.55 2.90
C GLN A 198 9.25 5.85 2.13
N ALA A 199 10.35 5.95 1.40
CA ALA A 199 10.62 7.07 0.52
C ALA A 199 9.58 7.15 -0.61
N CYS A 200 9.24 6.00 -1.20
CA CYS A 200 8.27 5.94 -2.27
C CYS A 200 6.86 6.36 -1.83
N ILE A 201 6.35 5.88 -0.68
CA ILE A 201 5.03 6.32 -0.20
C ILE A 201 5.02 7.82 0.10
N LYS A 202 6.14 8.37 0.59
CA LYS A 202 6.26 9.80 0.88
C LYS A 202 6.01 10.68 -0.35
N LEU A 203 6.54 10.28 -1.52
CA LEU A 203 6.29 10.98 -2.80
C LEU A 203 4.81 10.91 -3.23
N ILE A 204 4.15 9.79 -2.98
CA ILE A 204 2.74 9.56 -3.30
C ILE A 204 1.83 10.38 -2.37
N LEU A 205 2.14 10.42 -1.07
CA LEU A 205 1.40 11.19 -0.07
C LEU A 205 1.50 12.70 -0.32
N ASP A 206 2.71 13.18 -0.62
CA ASP A 206 2.99 14.59 -0.95
C ASP A 206 2.24 15.04 -2.23
N ASN A 207 1.82 14.08 -3.04
CA ASN A 207 1.04 14.25 -4.26
C ASN A 207 -0.39 13.67 -4.14
N ASN A 208 -1.00 13.72 -2.96
CA ASN A 208 -2.42 13.37 -2.72
C ASN A 208 -2.84 11.94 -3.13
N PHE A 209 -1.97 10.96 -2.92
CA PHE A 209 -2.13 9.56 -3.36
C PHE A 209 -2.08 9.36 -4.88
N GLU A 210 -1.53 10.31 -5.62
CA GLU A 210 -1.25 10.16 -7.05
C GLU A 210 0.24 9.99 -7.31
N LYS A 211 0.59 9.23 -8.35
CA LYS A 211 2.00 9.08 -8.75
C LYS A 211 2.51 10.39 -9.35
N PRO A 212 3.53 11.05 -8.77
CA PRO A 212 4.07 12.25 -9.37
C PRO A 212 4.84 11.94 -10.67
N SER A 213 5.03 12.95 -11.52
CA SER A 213 5.67 12.78 -12.83
C SER A 213 7.15 12.35 -12.74
N ASP A 214 7.82 12.70 -11.65
CA ASP A 214 9.21 12.37 -11.32
C ASP A 214 9.35 11.09 -10.47
N TYR A 215 8.28 10.31 -10.34
CA TYR A 215 8.33 9.04 -9.62
C TYR A 215 9.27 8.05 -10.32
N PRO A 216 10.28 7.49 -9.64
CA PRO A 216 11.38 6.79 -10.31
C PRO A 216 11.03 5.36 -10.75
N LEU A 217 9.91 4.79 -10.28
CA LEU A 217 9.55 3.39 -10.55
C LEU A 217 8.35 3.27 -11.52
N LYS A 218 8.31 2.16 -12.27
CA LYS A 218 7.21 1.79 -13.17
C LYS A 218 6.37 0.67 -12.56
N PHE A 219 5.07 0.88 -12.50
CA PHE A 219 4.06 -0.07 -12.01
C PHE A 219 3.81 -1.23 -12.98
#